data_AF-A0A376KWL9-F1
#
_entry.id   AF-A0A376KWL9-F1
#
_cell.length_a   1.000
_cell.length_b   1.000
_cell.length_c   1.000
_cell.angle_alpha   90.00
_cell.angle_beta   90.00
_cell.angle_gamma   90.00
#
_symmetry.space_group_name_H-M   'P 1'
#
loop_
_entity.id
_entity.type
_entity.pdbx_description
1 polymer ?
#
loop_
_entity_poly.entity_id
_entity_poly.type
_entity_poly.pdbx_seq_one_letter_code
_entity_poly.pdbx_strand_id
1 'polypeptide(L)'
;MMQALTYYRDLAANTMPGSNDIMEVKDAFMNGTAPMAIYSTYILPAVIKEGDPKNVGFVVPTEKNSAVYGMLTSLTITAGQKTEETEAAEKFVTFMEQADNIADWVMMSPGAALPVNKAVVTTATWKDNDVIKALG
;
A
#
# COMPACT_ATOMS: atom_id res chain seq x y z
N MET A 1 -1.19 4.19 -26.20
CA MET A 1 0.13 3.68 -25.77
C MET A 1 1.26 4.66 -26.04
N MET A 2 1.41 5.20 -27.27
CA MET A 2 2.50 6.14 -27.60
C MET A 2 2.54 7.38 -26.69
N GLN A 3 1.40 8.00 -26.39
CA GLN A 3 1.32 9.15 -25.46
C GLN A 3 1.88 8.79 -24.07
N ALA A 4 1.55 7.62 -23.54
CA ALA A 4 2.02 7.17 -22.23
C ALA A 4 3.54 6.92 -22.22
N LEU A 5 4.06 6.28 -23.28
CA LEU A 5 5.51 6.05 -23.41
C LEU A 5 6.29 7.36 -23.54
N THR A 6 5.77 8.33 -24.30
CA THR A 6 6.35 9.67 -24.38
C THR A 6 6.36 10.34 -23.02
N TYR A 7 5.24 10.30 -22.27
CA TYR A 7 5.15 10.86 -20.93
C TYR A 7 6.18 10.24 -19.98
N TYR A 8 6.29 8.91 -19.92
CA TYR A 8 7.27 8.24 -19.06
C TYR A 8 8.72 8.54 -19.46
N ARG A 9 9.02 8.67 -20.75
CA ARG A 9 10.34 9.09 -21.22
C ARG A 9 10.67 10.51 -20.74
N ASP A 10 9.73 11.43 -20.87
CA ASP A 10 9.93 12.83 -20.47
C ASP A 10 9.99 12.97 -18.93
N LEU A 11 9.23 12.15 -18.20
CA LEU A 11 9.30 12.04 -16.74
C LEU A 11 10.67 11.50 -16.28
N ALA A 12 11.20 10.47 -16.96
CA ALA A 12 12.49 9.86 -16.62
C ALA A 12 13.66 10.86 -16.67
N ALA A 13 13.57 11.92 -17.47
CA ALA A 13 14.56 12.99 -17.49
C ALA A 13 14.65 13.80 -16.18
N ASN A 14 13.61 13.72 -15.33
CA ASN A 14 13.52 14.37 -14.03
C ASN A 14 13.66 13.38 -12.86
N THR A 15 13.83 12.09 -13.13
CA THR A 15 14.00 11.05 -12.11
C THR A 15 15.46 11.02 -11.64
N MET A 16 15.67 10.64 -10.37
CA MET A 16 17.00 10.42 -9.83
C MET A 16 17.80 9.41 -10.69
N PRO A 17 19.09 9.68 -10.97
CA PRO A 17 19.94 8.72 -11.66
C PRO A 17 20.24 7.51 -10.78
N GLY A 18 20.27 6.31 -11.36
CA GLY A 18 20.61 5.07 -10.65
C GLY A 18 19.40 4.20 -10.32
N SER A 19 19.53 3.36 -9.28
CA SER A 19 18.43 2.49 -8.84
C SER A 19 17.29 3.32 -8.26
N ASN A 20 16.06 2.86 -8.50
CA ASN A 20 14.84 3.41 -7.93
C ASN A 20 14.07 2.32 -7.15
N ASP A 21 14.82 1.45 -6.47
CA ASP A 21 14.28 0.45 -5.56
C ASP A 21 13.83 1.08 -4.23
N ILE A 22 13.23 0.27 -3.35
CA ILE A 22 12.59 0.72 -2.10
C ILE A 22 13.53 1.61 -1.28
N MET A 23 14.79 1.20 -1.10
CA MET A 23 15.71 1.88 -0.20
C MET A 23 16.13 3.24 -0.75
N GLU A 24 16.50 3.31 -2.04
CA GLU A 24 16.96 4.53 -2.70
C GLU A 24 15.85 5.57 -2.76
N VAL A 25 14.62 5.17 -3.14
CA VAL A 25 13.47 6.09 -3.19
C VAL A 25 13.12 6.60 -1.81
N LYS A 26 13.08 5.70 -0.81
CA LYS A 26 12.79 6.08 0.59
C LYS A 26 13.85 7.05 1.09
N ASP A 27 15.14 6.71 0.99
CA ASP A 27 16.23 7.54 1.52
C ASP A 27 16.29 8.90 0.83
N ALA A 28 16.13 8.95 -0.49
CA ALA A 28 16.07 10.18 -1.28
C ALA A 28 14.91 11.10 -0.86
N PHE A 29 13.74 10.53 -0.59
CA PHE A 29 12.58 11.29 -0.15
C PHE A 29 12.78 11.78 1.30
N MET A 30 13.23 10.89 2.18
CA MET A 30 13.43 11.17 3.61
C MET A 30 14.53 12.21 3.87
N ASN A 31 15.60 12.21 3.08
CA ASN A 31 16.70 13.16 3.23
C ASN A 31 16.48 14.47 2.45
N GLY A 32 15.34 14.64 1.77
CA GLY A 32 14.98 15.84 1.02
C GLY A 32 15.65 16.00 -0.34
N THR A 33 16.42 15.01 -0.82
CA THR A 33 17.01 15.03 -2.18
C THR A 33 15.93 14.95 -3.25
N ALA A 34 14.85 14.20 -2.99
CA ALA A 34 13.68 14.12 -3.84
C ALA A 34 12.47 14.75 -3.12
N PRO A 35 11.90 15.85 -3.64
CA PRO A 35 10.71 16.47 -3.04
C PRO A 35 9.42 15.68 -3.30
N MET A 36 9.47 14.68 -4.18
CA MET A 36 8.34 13.84 -4.55
C MET A 36 8.81 12.40 -4.77
N ALA A 37 8.05 11.44 -4.27
CA ALA A 37 8.21 10.02 -4.56
C ALA A 37 6.92 9.47 -5.17
N ILE A 38 7.03 8.82 -6.33
CA ILE A 38 5.94 8.01 -6.90
C ILE A 38 6.21 6.57 -6.47
N TYR A 39 5.65 6.17 -5.33
CA TYR A 39 5.93 4.86 -4.75
C TYR A 39 4.72 4.28 -4.00
N SER A 40 4.83 3.00 -3.65
CA SER A 40 3.83 2.30 -2.84
C SER A 40 3.73 2.90 -1.44
N THR A 41 2.56 2.77 -0.81
CA THR A 41 2.28 3.12 0.59
C THR A 41 3.22 2.45 1.60
N TYR A 42 4.02 1.46 1.18
CA TYR A 42 5.01 0.78 1.99
C TYR A 42 6.09 1.67 2.62
N ILE A 43 6.40 2.82 2.03
CA ILE A 43 7.41 3.73 2.61
C ILE A 43 6.83 4.64 3.71
N LEU A 44 5.50 4.75 3.83
CA LEU A 44 4.83 5.71 4.72
C LEU A 44 5.12 5.52 6.21
N PRO A 45 5.20 4.31 6.78
CA PRO A 45 5.55 4.17 8.20
C PRO A 45 6.94 4.72 8.51
N ALA A 46 7.90 4.58 7.59
CA ALA A 46 9.22 5.18 7.78
C ALA A 46 9.13 6.71 7.73
N VAL A 47 8.36 7.26 6.78
CA VAL A 47 8.09 8.71 6.69
C VAL A 47 7.45 9.26 7.96
N ILE A 48 6.46 8.55 8.50
CA ILE A 48 5.73 8.96 9.71
C ILE A 48 6.60 8.83 10.96
N LYS A 49 7.42 7.78 11.05
CA LYS A 49 8.22 7.50 12.25
C LYS A 49 9.51 8.32 12.32
N GLU A 50 10.14 8.55 11.17
CA GLU A 50 11.49 9.14 11.09
C GLU A 50 11.47 10.57 10.53
N GLY A 51 10.37 10.98 9.87
CA GLY A 51 10.22 12.30 9.23
C GLY A 51 9.25 13.24 9.95
N ASP A 52 8.87 14.32 9.27
CA ASP A 52 7.79 15.22 9.71
C ASP A 52 6.53 14.98 8.85
N PRO A 53 5.58 14.14 9.30
CA PRO A 53 4.42 13.76 8.51
C PRO A 53 3.53 14.96 8.14
N LYS A 54 3.62 16.09 8.85
CA LYS A 54 2.84 17.30 8.54
C LYS A 54 3.27 17.96 7.22
N ASN A 55 4.48 17.67 6.75
CA ASN A 55 5.03 18.22 5.51
C ASN A 55 4.84 17.30 4.31
N VAL A 56 4.07 16.22 4.47
CA VAL A 56 3.85 15.21 3.43
C VAL A 56 2.43 15.32 2.89
N GLY A 57 2.32 15.45 1.57
CA GLY A 57 1.05 15.46 0.85
C GLY A 57 0.87 14.20 0.00
N PHE A 58 -0.39 13.77 -0.17
CA PHE A 58 -0.76 12.66 -1.04
C PHE A 58 -1.47 13.19 -2.27
N VAL A 59 -1.11 12.67 -3.45
CA VAL A 59 -1.74 13.05 -4.72
C VAL A 59 -2.04 11.82 -5.57
N VAL A 60 -3.23 11.79 -6.15
CA VAL A 60 -3.62 10.85 -7.21
C VAL A 60 -3.54 11.61 -8.54
N PRO A 61 -2.85 11.08 -9.58
CA PRO A 61 -2.83 11.72 -10.89
C PRO A 61 -4.23 11.84 -11.50
N THR A 62 -4.59 13.01 -12.06
CA THR A 62 -5.97 13.31 -12.51
C THR A 62 -6.10 13.82 -13.96
N GLU A 63 -5.08 13.70 -14.82
CA GLU A 63 -5.03 14.35 -16.15
C GLU A 63 -6.32 14.17 -16.97
N LYS A 64 -6.77 12.93 -17.15
CA LYS A 64 -8.04 12.60 -17.83
C LYS A 64 -9.05 11.97 -16.89
N ASN A 65 -8.57 11.02 -16.08
CA ASN A 65 -9.33 10.33 -15.04
C ASN A 65 -8.36 10.02 -13.90
N SER A 66 -8.88 9.94 -12.67
CA SER A 66 -8.09 9.50 -11.52
C SER A 66 -7.85 8.00 -11.57
N ALA A 67 -6.58 7.60 -11.56
CA ALA A 67 -6.19 6.19 -11.52
C ALA A 67 -4.91 6.02 -10.70
N VAL A 68 -4.85 4.93 -9.94
CA VAL A 68 -3.66 4.47 -9.22
C VAL A 68 -3.38 3.02 -9.59
N TYR A 69 -2.10 2.66 -9.61
CA TYR A 69 -1.71 1.26 -9.62
C TYR A 69 -1.83 0.71 -8.19
N GLY A 70 -2.43 -0.46 -8.04
CA GLY A 70 -2.56 -1.15 -6.76
C GLY A 70 -2.40 -2.65 -6.94
N MET A 71 -1.88 -3.30 -5.90
CA MET A 71 -1.77 -4.76 -5.82
C MET A 71 -2.79 -5.28 -4.81
N LEU A 72 -3.56 -6.30 -5.22
CA LEU A 72 -4.45 -7.03 -4.32
C LEU A 72 -3.74 -8.29 -3.83
N THR A 73 -3.72 -8.46 -2.53
CA THR A 73 -3.33 -9.72 -1.89
C THR A 73 -4.59 -10.45 -1.48
N SER A 74 -4.75 -11.70 -1.93
CA SER A 74 -5.92 -12.54 -1.62
C SER A 74 -5.48 -13.91 -1.14
N LEU A 75 -6.29 -14.53 -0.28
CA LEU A 75 -6.18 -15.95 0.04
C LEU A 75 -6.96 -16.75 -1.00
N THR A 76 -6.29 -17.73 -1.62
CA THR A 76 -6.89 -18.56 -2.67
C THR A 76 -6.89 -20.02 -2.22
N ILE A 77 -8.04 -20.69 -2.38
CA ILE A 77 -8.16 -22.14 -2.15
C ILE A 77 -7.82 -22.86 -3.46
N THR A 78 -6.81 -23.74 -3.43
CA THR A 78 -6.40 -24.48 -4.62
C THR A 78 -7.36 -25.63 -4.93
N ALA A 79 -7.49 -26.00 -6.20
CA ALA A 79 -8.28 -27.16 -6.59
C ALA A 79 -7.51 -28.48 -6.37
N GLY A 80 -8.23 -29.61 -6.30
CA GLY A 80 -7.65 -30.95 -6.24
C GLY A 80 -7.33 -31.47 -4.82
N GLN A 81 -7.74 -30.73 -3.80
CA GLN A 81 -7.67 -31.12 -2.39
C GLN A 81 -8.77 -32.15 -2.06
N LYS A 82 -8.66 -32.80 -0.90
CA LYS A 82 -9.78 -33.60 -0.37
C LYS A 82 -10.92 -32.69 0.06
N THR A 83 -12.15 -33.21 0.07
CA THR A 83 -13.34 -32.45 0.48
C THR A 83 -13.18 -31.83 1.86
N GLU A 84 -12.65 -32.60 2.83
CA GLU A 84 -12.49 -32.12 4.21
C GLU A 84 -11.45 -30.99 4.31
N GLU A 85 -10.43 -31.00 3.45
CA GLU A 85 -9.40 -29.97 3.37
C GLU A 85 -9.97 -28.67 2.77
N THR A 86 -10.78 -28.80 1.71
CA THR A 86 -11.51 -27.66 1.10
C THR A 86 -12.45 -27.01 2.13
N GLU A 87 -13.27 -27.81 2.82
CA GLU A 87 -14.19 -27.30 3.85
C GLU A 87 -13.45 -26.60 5.00
N ALA A 88 -12.30 -27.12 5.41
CA ALA A 88 -11.46 -26.48 6.44
C ALA A 88 -10.86 -25.17 5.92
N ALA A 89 -10.39 -25.14 4.67
CA ALA A 89 -9.84 -23.94 4.03
C ALA A 89 -10.90 -22.84 3.89
N GLU A 90 -12.13 -23.18 3.50
CA GLU A 90 -13.26 -22.24 3.42
C GLU A 90 -13.57 -21.62 4.78
N LYS A 91 -13.62 -22.42 5.84
CA LYS A 91 -13.81 -21.92 7.21
C LYS A 91 -12.67 -20.99 7.63
N PHE A 92 -11.43 -21.34 7.29
CA PHE A 92 -10.27 -20.52 7.61
C PHE A 92 -10.28 -19.17 6.86
N VAL A 93 -10.51 -19.17 5.54
CA VAL A 93 -10.60 -17.93 4.75
C VAL A 93 -11.76 -17.07 5.26
N THR A 94 -12.92 -17.66 5.54
CA THR A 94 -14.08 -16.94 6.12
C THR A 94 -13.76 -16.31 7.48
N PHE A 95 -12.99 -17.02 8.30
CA PHE A 95 -12.50 -16.48 9.57
C PHE A 95 -11.53 -15.32 9.34
N MET A 96 -10.55 -15.47 8.45
CA MET A 96 -9.59 -14.41 8.14
C MET A 96 -10.24 -13.13 7.60
N GLU A 97 -11.32 -13.25 6.83
CA GLU A 97 -12.07 -12.11 6.26
C GLU A 97 -12.95 -11.35 7.28
N GLN A 98 -13.08 -11.83 8.53
CA GLN A 98 -13.75 -11.08 9.58
C GLN A 98 -13.01 -9.76 9.87
N ALA A 99 -13.75 -8.69 10.15
CA ALA A 99 -13.22 -7.33 10.22
C ALA A 99 -12.01 -7.18 11.16
N ASP A 100 -12.09 -7.74 12.37
CA ASP A 100 -11.00 -7.66 13.34
C ASP A 100 -9.79 -8.50 12.89
N ASN A 101 -10.01 -9.69 12.34
CA ASN A 101 -8.94 -10.58 11.90
C ASN A 101 -8.17 -10.03 10.70
N ILE A 102 -8.87 -9.47 9.72
CA ILE A 102 -8.22 -8.83 8.58
C ILE A 102 -7.58 -7.49 9.00
N ALA A 103 -8.14 -6.77 10.00
CA ALA A 103 -7.49 -5.58 10.55
C ALA A 103 -6.13 -5.94 11.15
N ASP A 104 -6.08 -6.98 11.98
CA ASP A 104 -4.83 -7.48 12.56
C ASP A 104 -3.85 -7.93 11.46
N TRP A 105 -4.32 -8.70 10.48
CA TRP A 105 -3.46 -9.18 9.39
C TRP A 105 -2.89 -8.04 8.54
N VAL A 106 -3.70 -7.04 8.20
CA VAL A 106 -3.27 -5.85 7.46
C VAL A 106 -2.24 -5.04 8.26
N MET A 107 -2.42 -4.93 9.58
CA MET A 107 -1.49 -4.23 10.47
C MET A 107 -0.19 -4.98 10.76
N MET A 108 -0.10 -6.28 10.48
CA MET A 108 1.17 -7.00 10.52
C MET A 108 2.13 -6.53 9.42
N SER A 109 1.58 -6.05 8.29
CA SER A 109 2.39 -5.33 7.31
C SER A 109 2.79 -3.99 7.92
N PRO A 110 4.05 -3.54 7.77
CA PRO A 110 4.48 -2.24 8.27
C PRO A 110 3.73 -1.14 7.50
N GLY A 111 2.49 -0.83 7.90
CA GLY A 111 1.58 0.21 7.39
C GLY A 111 1.35 0.28 5.88
N ALA A 112 1.70 -0.76 5.12
CA ALA A 112 1.72 -0.70 3.66
C ALA A 112 0.44 -1.21 2.99
N ALA A 113 -0.24 -2.16 3.62
CA ALA A 113 -1.45 -2.75 3.08
C ALA A 113 -2.66 -1.90 3.50
N LEU A 114 -3.51 -1.56 2.55
CA LEU A 114 -4.80 -0.93 2.82
C LEU A 114 -5.90 -1.99 2.74
N PRO A 115 -6.86 -2.01 3.68
CA PRO A 115 -7.91 -3.00 3.70
C PRO A 115 -8.90 -2.75 2.57
N VAL A 116 -9.26 -3.81 1.86
CA VAL A 116 -10.34 -3.76 0.86
C VAL A 116 -11.70 -3.93 1.54
N ASN A 117 -11.73 -4.63 2.69
CA ASN A 117 -12.93 -4.79 3.50
C ASN A 117 -13.25 -3.47 4.24
N LYS A 118 -14.36 -2.84 3.85
CA LYS A 118 -14.82 -1.57 4.44
C LYS A 118 -15.14 -1.65 5.93
N ALA A 119 -15.42 -2.84 6.47
CA ALA A 119 -15.68 -2.99 7.90
C ALA A 119 -14.41 -2.75 8.74
N VAL A 120 -13.21 -2.91 8.16
CA VAL A 120 -11.94 -2.73 8.88
C VAL A 120 -11.79 -1.33 9.43
N VAL A 121 -12.22 -0.32 8.67
CA VAL A 121 -12.05 1.09 9.07
C VAL A 121 -12.88 1.46 10.30
N THR A 122 -13.79 0.58 10.74
CA THR A 122 -14.58 0.79 11.95
C THR A 122 -13.98 0.14 13.19
N THR A 123 -13.05 -0.80 13.03
CA THR A 123 -12.37 -1.56 14.10
C THR A 123 -11.48 -0.68 14.96
N ALA A 124 -11.26 -1.08 16.21
CA ALA A 124 -10.33 -0.39 17.12
C ALA A 124 -8.88 -0.51 16.62
N THR A 125 -8.47 -1.71 16.17
CA THR A 125 -7.15 -1.97 15.58
C THR A 125 -6.81 -0.97 14.47
N TRP A 126 -7.78 -0.62 13.62
CA TRP A 126 -7.58 0.38 12.57
C TRP A 126 -7.60 1.82 13.11
N LYS A 127 -8.68 2.19 13.80
CA LYS A 127 -8.91 3.58 14.25
C LYS A 127 -7.89 4.08 15.23
N ASP A 128 -7.36 3.20 16.08
CA ASP A 128 -6.48 3.58 17.17
C ASP A 128 -5.00 3.58 16.78
N ASN A 129 -4.67 3.06 15.60
CA ASN A 129 -3.29 2.98 15.09
C ASN A 129 -2.70 4.36 14.79
N ASP A 130 -1.55 4.66 15.38
CA ASP A 130 -0.88 5.96 15.26
C ASP A 130 -0.41 6.28 13.83
N VAL A 131 0.01 5.27 13.07
CA VAL A 131 0.43 5.44 11.66
C VAL A 131 -0.77 5.79 10.80
N ILE A 132 -1.90 5.10 10.99
CA ILE A 132 -3.15 5.42 10.26
C ILE A 132 -3.64 6.82 10.61
N LYS A 133 -3.69 7.19 11.89
CA LYS A 133 -4.08 8.54 12.32
C LYS A 133 -3.19 9.63 11.71
N ALA A 134 -1.89 9.37 11.54
CA ALA A 134 -0.96 10.31 10.95
C ALA A 134 -1.17 10.52 9.44
N LEU A 135 -1.85 9.60 8.76
CA LEU A 135 -2.16 9.70 7.32
C LEU A 135 -3.44 10.51 7.02
N GLY A 136 -4.25 10.82 8.05
CA GLY A 136 -5.56 11.48 7.91
C GLY A 136 -6.70 10.48 7.73
#